data_AF-A0A963V656-F1
#
_entry.id   AF-A0A963V656-F1
#
_cell.length_a   1.000
_cell.length_b   1.000
_cell.length_c   1.000
_cell.angle_alpha   90.00
_cell.angle_beta   90.00
_cell.angle_gamma   90.00
#
_symmetry.space_group_name_H-M   'P 1'
#
loop_
_entity.id
_entity.type
_entity.pdbx_description
1 polymer ?
#
loop_
_entity_poly.entity_id
_entity_poly.type
_entity_poly.pdbx_seq_one_letter_code
_entity_poly.pdbx_strand_id
1 'polypeptide(L)' 'PGTLETLEGLEQLRFLERGRRILCVEVEARGRQFWELNNPEDVPRLEAMMAEMGMA' A
#
# COMPACT_ATOMS: atom_id res chain seq x y z
N PRO A 1 18.54 0.07 -6.09
CA PRO A 1 18.57 -0.68 -4.82
C PRO A 1 19.70 -0.25 -3.88
N GLY A 2 19.32 0.44 -2.79
CA GLY A 2 20.11 0.45 -1.55
C GLY A 2 19.75 -0.73 -0.65
N THR A 3 20.28 -0.76 0.58
CA THR A 3 20.04 -1.84 1.56
C THR A 3 18.55 -1.92 1.91
N LEU A 4 17.93 -0.79 2.23
CA LEU A 4 16.51 -0.75 2.61
C LEU A 4 15.59 -1.15 1.45
N GLU A 5 15.83 -0.62 0.25
CA GLU A 5 15.06 -1.00 -0.95
C GLU A 5 15.20 -2.50 -1.25
N THR A 6 16.36 -3.10 -1.01
CA THR A 6 16.59 -4.53 -1.28
C THR A 6 15.89 -5.42 -0.25
N LEU A 7 15.86 -5.01 1.01
CA LEU A 7 15.21 -5.76 2.09
C LEU A 7 13.68 -5.66 2.02
N GLU A 8 13.15 -4.47 1.74
CA GLU A 8 11.71 -4.20 1.81
C GLU A 8 11.02 -4.22 0.44
N GLY A 9 11.77 -4.15 -0.66
CA GLY A 9 11.21 -4.05 -2.01
C GLY A 9 10.61 -2.68 -2.36
N LEU A 10 10.81 -1.67 -1.51
CA LEU A 10 10.19 -0.34 -1.63
C LEU A 10 11.16 0.69 -2.21
N GLU A 11 10.90 1.15 -3.45
CA GLU A 11 11.76 2.12 -4.14
C GLU A 11 11.91 3.45 -3.40
N GLN A 12 10.87 3.89 -2.67
CA GLN A 12 10.89 5.15 -1.94
C GLN A 12 11.94 5.18 -0.83
N LEU A 13 12.35 4.02 -0.30
CA LEU A 13 13.39 3.94 0.74
C LEU A 13 14.74 4.43 0.24
N ARG A 14 14.99 4.34 -1.07
CA ARG A 14 16.20 4.88 -1.73
C ARG A 14 16.40 6.38 -1.46
N PHE A 15 15.30 7.12 -1.32
CA PHE A 15 15.33 8.55 -0.99
C PHE A 15 15.76 8.77 0.46
N LEU A 16 15.19 8.01 1.41
CA LEU A 16 15.54 8.10 2.83
C LEU A 16 17.01 7.73 3.07
N GLU A 17 17.51 6.67 2.43
CA GLU A 17 18.92 6.24 2.50
C GLU A 17 19.89 7.32 2.00
N ARG A 18 19.42 8.20 1.10
CA ARG A 18 20.20 9.32 0.55
C ARG A 18 19.94 10.64 1.27
N GLY A 19 19.33 10.60 2.47
CA GLY A 19 19.04 11.78 3.28
C GLY A 19 18.00 12.72 2.64
N ARG A 20 17.18 12.23 1.71
CA ARG A 20 16.11 13.02 1.08
C ARG A 20 14.86 12.93 1.95
N ARG A 21 14.17 14.06 2.10
CA ARG A 21 12.86 14.11 2.77
C ARG A 21 11.78 13.61 1.83
N ILE A 22 10.84 12.82 2.38
CA ILE A 22 9.62 12.39 1.70
C ILE A 22 8.45 13.09 2.39
N LEU A 23 7.61 13.78 1.61
CA LEU A 23 6.37 14.36 2.12
C LEU A 23 5.29 13.29 2.10
N CYS A 24 4.77 12.94 3.27
CA CYS A 24 3.56 12.14 3.39
C CYS A 24 2.36 13.08 3.46
N VAL A 25 1.28 12.75 2.75
CA VAL A 25 0.02 13.50 2.76
C VAL A 25 -1.12 12.56 3.10
N GLU A 26 -2.08 13.06 3.86
CA GLU A 26 -3.33 12.33 4.09
C GLU A 26 -4.12 12.25 2.79
N VAL A 27 -4.72 11.09 2.54
CA VAL A 27 -5.58 10.85 1.38
C VAL A 27 -6.98 10.57 1.88
N GLU A 28 -7.97 11.22 1.29
CA GLU A 28 -9.37 10.95 1.57
C GLU A 28 -9.78 9.59 0.97
N ALA A 29 -10.23 8.67 1.82
CA ALA A 29 -10.61 7.32 1.42
C ALA A 29 -11.90 7.27 0.59
N ARG A 30 -12.70 8.35 0.53
CA ARG A 30 -13.96 8.46 -0.24
C ARG A 30 -14.94 7.29 -0.01
N GLY A 31 -15.07 6.87 1.25
CA GLY A 31 -15.91 5.74 1.63
C GLY A 31 -15.38 4.37 1.21
N ARG A 32 -14.14 4.29 0.71
CA ARG A 32 -13.48 3.04 0.35
C ARG A 32 -12.74 2.46 1.55
N GLN A 33 -12.82 1.15 1.68
CA GLN A 33 -12.02 0.40 2.62
C GLN A 33 -10.63 0.14 2.01
N PHE A 34 -9.59 0.12 2.85
CA PHE A 34 -8.19 -0.01 2.42
C PHE A 34 -7.64 -1.39 2.82
N TRP A 35 -7.25 -2.18 1.83
CA TRP A 35 -6.53 -3.45 2.00
C TRP A 35 -5.68 -3.71 0.77
N GLU A 36 -4.52 -4.32 0.97
CA GLU A 36 -3.58 -4.65 -0.09
C GLU A 36 -3.70 -6.15 -0.45
N LEU A 37 -3.70 -6.47 -1.74
CA LEU A 37 -3.69 -7.86 -2.21
C LEU A 37 -2.24 -8.36 -2.30
N ASN A 38 -1.67 -8.73 -1.16
CA ASN A 38 -0.29 -9.24 -1.12
C ASN A 38 -0.23 -10.77 -1.23
N ASN A 39 -1.26 -11.47 -0.77
CA ASN A 39 -1.30 -12.93 -0.71
C ASN A 39 -2.62 -13.49 -1.27
N PRO A 40 -2.64 -14.76 -1.74
CA PRO A 40 -3.87 -15.40 -2.21
C PRO A 40 -5.00 -15.41 -1.18
N GLU A 41 -4.69 -15.52 0.11
CA GLU A 41 -5.67 -15.50 1.20
C GLU A 41 -6.34 -14.13 1.41
N ASP A 42 -5.78 -13.05 0.85
CA ASP A 42 -6.39 -11.71 0.90
C ASP A 42 -7.58 -11.58 -0.07
N VAL A 43 -7.68 -12.46 -1.08
CA VAL A 43 -8.74 -12.45 -2.11
C VAL A 43 -10.14 -12.46 -1.50
N PRO A 44 -10.55 -13.47 -0.70
CA PRO A 44 -11.93 -13.51 -0.16
C PRO A 44 -12.26 -12.31 0.71
N ARG A 45 -11.25 -11.70 1.37
CA ARG A 45 -11.44 -10.49 2.17
C ARG A 45 -11.74 -9.29 1.29
N LEU A 46 -10.93 -9.07 0.26
CA LEU A 46 -11.12 -7.99 -0.70
C LEU A 46 -12.44 -8.12 -1.45
N GLU A 47 -12.84 -9.33 -1.83
CA GLU A 47 -14.15 -9.57 -2.46
C GLU A 47 -15.31 -9.17 -1.56
N ALA A 48 -15.25 -9.50 -0.25
CA ALA A 48 -16.25 -9.06 0.71
C ALA A 48 -16.27 -7.53 0.87
N MET A 49 -15.10 -6.90 0.96
CA MET A 49 -14.96 -5.44 1.02
C MET A 49 -15.57 -4.77 -0.22
N MET A 50 -15.30 -5.32 -1.41
CA MET A 50 -15.87 -4.82 -2.67
C MET A 50 -17.39 -4.92 -2.71
N ALA A 51 -17.95 -6.03 -2.20
CA ALA A 51 -19.41 -6.18 -2.09
C ALA A 51 -20.02 -5.16 -1.13
N GLU A 52 -19.43 -4.93 0.04
CA GLU A 52 -19.87 -3.91 1.01
C GLU A 52 -19.82 -2.49 0.43
N MET A 53 -18.83 -2.22 -0.44
CA MET A 53 -18.70 -0.94 -1.14
C MET A 53 -19.60 -0.81 -2.38
N GLY A 54 -20.39 -1.84 -2.73
CA GLY A 54 -21.25 -1.84 -3.91
C GLY A 54 -20.48 -1.85 -5.24
N MET A 55 -19.34 -2.54 -5.27
CA MET A 55 -18.43 -2.63 -6.43
C MET A 55 -18.37 -4.02 -7.08
N ALA A 56 -19.09 -5.00 -6.52
CA ALA A 56 -19.14 -6.38 -6.99
C ALA A 56 -20.27 -6.61 -7.99
#